data_AF-A0A139WD44-F1
#
_entry.id   AF-A0A139WD44-F1
#
_cell.length_a   1.000
_cell.length_b   1.000
_cell.length_c   1.000
_cell.angle_alpha   90.00
_cell.angle_beta   90.00
_cell.angle_gamma   90.00
#
_symmetry.space_group_name_H-M   'P 1'
#
loop_
_entity.id
_entity.type
_entity.pdbx_description
1 polymer ?
#
loop_
_entity_poly.entity_id
_entity_poly.type
_entity_poly.pdbx_seq_one_letter_code
_entity_poly.pdbx_strand_id
1 'polypeptide(L)'
;MNFAFLVLLCAAIFAQTCVKGSGVSKCYFCQDSCQEPPKTVNCPSGGRCMANGVIYDSEHRIEQRTCMVANSTLVEKCAKLNETKDAFCYFCDTDLCNSKGF
;
A
#
# COMPACT_ATOMS: atom_id res chain seq x y z
N MET A 1 52.99 -19.60 -8.16
CA MET A 1 51.58 -19.53 -8.60
C MET A 1 50.71 -19.55 -7.34
N ASN A 2 50.56 -18.41 -6.67
CA ASN A 2 49.56 -17.34 -6.85
C ASN A 2 48.30 -17.55 -5.97
N PHE A 3 48.34 -16.91 -4.80
CA PHE A 3 47.31 -16.75 -3.77
C PHE A 3 46.12 -15.88 -4.22
N ALA A 4 45.71 -15.97 -5.49
CA ALA A 4 44.80 -15.00 -6.12
C ALA A 4 43.42 -15.55 -6.51
N PHE A 5 43.10 -16.82 -6.21
CA PHE A 5 41.88 -17.45 -6.71
C PHE A 5 40.76 -17.67 -5.67
N LEU A 6 40.99 -17.33 -4.40
CA LEU A 6 40.00 -17.57 -3.33
C LEU A 6 39.15 -16.34 -2.94
N VAL A 7 39.27 -15.22 -3.67
CA VAL A 7 38.49 -14.00 -3.39
C VAL A 7 37.31 -13.81 -4.37
N LEU A 8 37.23 -14.58 -5.45
CA LEU A 8 36.22 -14.38 -6.50
C LEU A 8 34.93 -15.20 -6.35
N LEU A 9 34.76 -15.98 -5.28
CA LEU A 9 33.52 -16.75 -5.03
C LEU A 9 32.62 -16.17 -3.95
N CYS A 10 33.01 -15.07 -3.28
CA CYS A 10 32.12 -14.35 -2.35
C CYS A 10 31.33 -13.21 -2.99
N ALA A 11 31.66 -12.78 -4.22
CA ALA A 11 30.96 -11.68 -4.89
C ALA A 11 29.67 -12.13 -5.62
N ALA A 12 29.49 -13.43 -5.87
CA ALA A 12 28.32 -13.96 -6.58
C ALA A 12 27.17 -14.39 -5.66
N ILE A 13 27.36 -14.41 -4.33
CA ILE A 13 26.32 -14.83 -3.37
C ILE A 13 25.63 -13.63 -2.71
N PHE A 14 26.19 -12.42 -2.81
CA PHE A 14 25.64 -11.20 -2.19
C PHE A 14 24.79 -10.32 -3.12
N ALA A 15 24.41 -10.80 -4.31
CA ALA A 15 23.75 -9.96 -5.31
C ALA A 15 22.21 -10.09 -5.39
N GLN A 16 21.53 -11.04 -4.73
CA GLN A 16 20.11 -11.30 -5.06
C GLN A 16 19.16 -11.61 -3.91
N THR A 17 19.45 -11.18 -2.68
CA THR A 17 18.41 -11.07 -1.64
C THR A 17 18.40 -9.71 -0.97
N CYS A 18 18.65 -8.65 -1.73
CA CYS A 18 17.89 -7.43 -1.51
C CYS A 18 16.45 -7.74 -1.94
N VAL A 19 15.70 -8.46 -1.09
CA VAL A 19 14.23 -8.45 -1.14
C VAL A 19 13.87 -7.01 -0.84
N LYS A 20 13.89 -6.18 -1.88
CA LYS A 20 13.32 -4.85 -1.89
C LYS A 20 11.88 -5.10 -1.46
N GLY A 21 11.58 -4.76 -0.20
CA GLY A 21 10.33 -5.17 0.44
C GLY A 21 9.20 -4.96 -0.56
N SER A 22 8.45 -6.01 -0.87
CA SER A 22 7.51 -6.12 -1.99
C SER A 22 6.25 -5.25 -1.82
N GLY A 23 6.39 -4.11 -1.15
CA GLY A 23 5.36 -3.14 -0.88
C GLY A 23 5.44 -1.95 -1.82
N VAL A 24 4.39 -1.14 -1.78
CA VAL A 24 4.30 0.11 -2.52
C VAL A 24 5.25 1.16 -1.94
N SER A 25 5.79 1.99 -2.80
CA SER A 25 6.61 3.15 -2.46
C SER A 25 5.77 4.43 -2.30
N LYS A 26 4.59 4.49 -2.93
CA LYS A 26 3.73 5.68 -2.92
C LYS A 26 2.25 5.35 -3.07
N CYS A 27 1.40 6.06 -2.34
CA CYS A 27 -0.07 5.96 -2.43
C CYS A 27 -0.72 7.34 -2.51
N TYR A 28 -1.98 7.38 -2.92
CA TYR A 28 -2.84 8.53 -2.67
C TYR A 28 -3.20 8.64 -1.19
N PHE A 29 -3.42 9.86 -0.72
CA PHE A 29 -3.71 10.21 0.66
C PHE A 29 -4.81 11.26 0.78
N CYS A 30 -5.77 10.97 1.65
CA CYS A 30 -6.80 11.90 2.11
C CYS A 30 -7.40 11.35 3.40
N GLN A 31 -8.01 12.25 4.17
CA GLN A 31 -8.77 11.94 5.37
C GLN A 31 -10.11 12.66 5.27
N ASP A 32 -11.19 11.91 5.45
CA ASP A 32 -12.60 12.31 5.36
C ASP A 32 -13.09 12.78 3.98
N SER A 33 -12.31 13.58 3.25
CA SER A 33 -12.65 14.05 1.91
C SER A 33 -11.42 14.08 1.02
N CYS A 34 -11.52 13.47 -0.16
CA CYS A 34 -10.46 13.44 -1.16
C CYS A 34 -10.68 14.58 -2.16
N GLN A 35 -9.80 15.57 -2.12
CA GLN A 35 -9.76 16.62 -3.14
C GLN A 35 -9.30 16.02 -4.47
N GLU A 36 -9.79 16.56 -5.58
CA GLU A 36 -9.31 16.22 -6.91
C GLU A 36 -8.34 17.31 -7.42
N PRO A 37 -7.07 16.98 -7.73
CA PRO A 37 -6.46 15.64 -7.66
C PRO A 37 -6.02 15.26 -6.23
N PRO A 38 -6.09 13.96 -5.86
CA PRO A 38 -5.70 13.50 -4.54
C PRO A 38 -4.21 13.68 -4.27
N LYS A 39 -3.87 14.07 -3.04
CA LYS A 39 -2.48 14.19 -2.59
C LYS A 39 -1.80 12.81 -2.61
N THR A 40 -0.49 12.79 -2.78
CA THR A 40 0.31 11.56 -2.71
C THR A 40 1.26 11.59 -1.53
N VAL A 41 1.52 10.44 -0.92
CA VAL A 41 2.47 10.28 0.18
C VAL A 41 3.42 9.10 -0.09
N ASN A 42 4.66 9.23 0.36
CA ASN A 42 5.62 8.13 0.31
C ASN A 42 5.29 7.12 1.43
N CYS A 43 5.38 5.83 1.11
CA CYS A 43 5.06 4.76 2.04
C CYS A 43 6.32 4.22 2.75
N PRO A 44 6.18 3.73 3.99
CA PRO A 44 7.23 2.94 4.61
C PRO A 44 7.44 1.63 3.86
N SER A 45 8.65 1.08 3.94
CA SER A 45 9.00 -0.21 3.32
C SER A 45 8.02 -1.32 3.72
N GLY A 46 7.52 -2.06 2.73
CA GLY A 46 6.56 -3.15 2.96
C GLY A 46 5.11 -2.71 3.16
N GLY A 47 4.79 -1.43 2.93
CA GLY A 47 3.41 -0.96 2.92
C GLY A 47 2.59 -1.44 1.72
N ARG A 48 1.27 -1.32 1.81
CA ARG A 48 0.27 -1.48 0.74
C ARG A 48 -0.57 -0.22 0.68
N CYS A 49 -1.16 0.10 -0.47
CA CYS A 49 -2.13 1.18 -0.52
C CYS A 49 -3.49 0.67 -0.04
N MET A 50 -4.19 1.51 0.74
CA MET A 50 -5.58 1.28 1.14
C MET A 50 -6.44 2.45 0.65
N ALA A 51 -7.67 2.14 0.25
CA ALA A 51 -8.75 3.12 0.20
C ALA A 51 -10.00 2.52 0.82
N ASN A 52 -10.75 3.35 1.55
CA ASN A 52 -12.04 3.02 2.11
C ASN A 52 -12.94 4.25 2.15
N GLY A 53 -14.24 4.00 2.17
CA GLY A 53 -15.22 5.07 2.29
C GLY A 53 -16.61 4.56 2.62
N VAL A 54 -17.45 5.47 3.11
CA VAL A 54 -18.85 5.24 3.46
C VAL A 54 -19.68 6.44 3.01
N ILE A 55 -20.83 6.17 2.39
CA ILE A 55 -21.86 7.16 2.13
C ILE A 55 -22.91 7.04 3.25
N TYR A 56 -23.10 8.11 4.03
CA TYR A 56 -24.15 8.17 5.04
C TYR A 56 -25.47 8.66 4.44
N ASP A 57 -25.39 9.67 3.56
CA ASP A 57 -26.51 10.22 2.79
C ASP A 57 -25.98 10.90 1.51
N SER A 58 -26.85 11.59 0.77
CA SER A 58 -26.50 12.24 -0.50
C SER A 58 -25.44 13.35 -0.38
N GLU A 59 -25.25 13.92 0.81
CA GLU A 59 -24.35 15.05 1.07
C GLU A 59 -23.14 14.65 1.94
N HIS A 60 -23.28 13.60 2.75
CA HIS A 60 -22.25 13.13 3.68
C HIS A 60 -21.60 11.83 3.19
N ARG A 61 -20.43 12.00 2.56
CA ARG A 61 -19.51 10.92 2.20
C ARG A 61 -18.19 11.09 2.94
N ILE A 62 -17.70 9.99 3.51
CA ILE A 62 -16.37 9.93 4.13
C ILE A 62 -15.51 9.03 3.25
N GLU A 63 -14.35 9.52 2.85
CA GLU A 63 -13.35 8.73 2.12
C GLU A 63 -11.96 8.93 2.72
N GLN A 64 -11.21 7.84 2.85
CA GLN A 64 -9.84 7.83 3.30
C GLN A 64 -8.96 7.01 2.36
N ARG A 65 -7.75 7.53 2.12
CA ARG A 65 -6.70 6.86 1.34
C ARG A 65 -5.40 6.96 2.11
N THR A 66 -4.61 5.89 2.19
CA THR A 66 -3.34 5.91 2.92
C THR A 66 -2.42 4.74 2.57
N CYS A 67 -1.17 4.81 3.01
CA CYS A 67 -0.23 3.69 3.07
C CYS A 67 -0.45 2.91 4.38
N MET A 68 -0.55 1.59 4.33
CA MET A 68 -0.65 0.76 5.53
C MET A 68 0.15 -0.53 5.40
N VAL A 69 0.74 -0.99 6.49
CA VAL A 69 1.16 -2.40 6.59
C VAL A 69 -0.08 -3.20 6.93
N ALA A 70 -0.64 -3.90 5.95
CA ALA A 70 -1.83 -4.72 6.17
C ALA A 70 -1.53 -5.81 7.20
N ASN A 71 -2.35 -5.87 8.25
CA ASN A 71 -2.39 -6.97 9.20
C ASN A 71 -3.76 -7.67 9.10
N SER A 72 -3.89 -8.88 9.65
CA SER A 72 -5.12 -9.67 9.58
C SER A 72 -6.33 -8.89 10.09
N THR A 73 -6.20 -8.17 11.20
CA THR A 73 -7.27 -7.35 11.77
C THR A 73 -7.76 -6.25 10.83
N LEU A 74 -6.86 -5.55 10.15
CA LEU A 74 -7.23 -4.50 9.18
C LEU A 74 -7.88 -5.10 7.95
N VAL A 75 -7.37 -6.24 7.46
CA VAL A 75 -7.97 -6.96 6.33
C VAL A 75 -9.38 -7.44 6.66
N GLU A 76 -9.59 -8.00 7.86
CA GLU A 76 -10.92 -8.42 8.33
C GLU A 76 -11.88 -7.24 8.50
N LYS A 77 -11.43 -6.12 9.08
CA LYS A 77 -12.25 -4.89 9.19
C LYS A 77 -12.64 -4.35 7.83
N CYS A 78 -11.70 -4.35 6.88
CA CYS A 78 -11.94 -3.93 5.51
C CYS A 78 -12.98 -4.82 4.81
N ALA A 79 -12.86 -6.15 4.98
CA ALA A 79 -13.82 -7.11 4.47
C ALA A 79 -15.22 -6.89 5.06
N LYS A 80 -15.32 -6.68 6.39
CA LYS A 80 -16.60 -6.36 7.06
C LYS A 80 -17.20 -5.04 6.59
N LEU A 81 -16.37 -4.03 6.30
CA LEU A 81 -16.85 -2.76 5.77
C LEU A 81 -17.53 -2.94 4.41
N ASN A 82 -17.00 -3.83 3.56
CA ASN A 82 -17.61 -4.17 2.27
C ASN A 82 -18.96 -4.93 2.40
N GLU A 83 -19.31 -5.45 3.58
CA GLU A 83 -20.64 -6.01 3.83
C GLU A 83 -21.68 -4.90 4.11
N THR A 84 -21.24 -3.67 4.37
CA THR A 84 -22.10 -2.52 4.56
C THR A 84 -22.53 -1.96 3.21
N LYS A 85 -23.83 -1.72 3.04
CA LYS A 85 -24.35 -1.04 1.86
C LYS A 85 -23.75 0.36 1.77
N ASP A 86 -23.39 0.78 0.55
CA ASP A 86 -22.86 2.11 0.26
C ASP A 86 -21.51 2.41 0.94
N ALA A 87 -20.75 1.35 1.26
CA ALA A 87 -19.37 1.41 1.73
C ALA A 87 -18.44 0.63 0.80
N PHE A 88 -17.16 1.00 0.83
CA PHE A 88 -16.10 0.22 0.18
C PHE A 88 -14.84 0.23 1.03
N CYS A 89 -14.02 -0.80 0.84
CA CYS A 89 -12.68 -0.88 1.35
C CYS A 89 -11.86 -1.86 0.52
N TYR A 90 -10.66 -1.46 0.09
CA TYR A 90 -9.74 -2.35 -0.60
C TYR A 90 -8.29 -2.01 -0.32
N PHE A 91 -7.43 -3.01 -0.52
CA PHE A 91 -5.98 -2.88 -0.54
C PHE A 91 -5.46 -3.20 -1.93
N CYS A 92 -4.32 -2.61 -2.29
CA CYS A 92 -3.65 -2.90 -3.54
C CYS A 92 -2.12 -2.70 -3.44
N ASP A 93 -1.39 -3.34 -4.36
CA ASP A 93 0.06 -3.61 -4.25
C ASP A 93 0.89 -2.93 -5.34
N THR A 94 0.37 -1.88 -5.95
CA THR A 94 1.06 -1.11 -6.98
C THR A 94 1.07 0.36 -6.61
N ASP A 95 2.13 1.09 -6.95
CA ASP A 95 2.17 2.52 -6.62
C ASP A 95 0.96 3.26 -7.18
N LEU A 96 0.36 4.10 -6.33
CA LEU A 96 -0.82 4.91 -6.67
C LEU A 96 -2.04 4.10 -7.15
N CYS A 97 -2.16 2.82 -6.75
CA CYS A 97 -3.28 1.96 -7.16
C CYS A 97 -4.60 2.28 -6.44
N ASN A 98 -4.57 3.06 -5.36
CA ASN A 98 -5.74 3.43 -4.57
C ASN A 98 -6.43 4.70 -5.12
N SER A 99 -6.53 4.80 -6.45
CA SER A 99 -7.13 5.95 -7.14
C SER A 99 -8.66 5.91 -7.18
N LYS A 100 -9.24 4.72 -7.04
CA LYS A 100 -10.69 4.51 -7.12
C LYS A 100 -11.35 4.89 -5.79
N GLY A 101 -12.41 5.69 -5.87
CA GLY A 101 -13.23 6.13 -4.74
C GLY A 101 -14.65 6.43 -5.22
N PHE A 102 -15.36 7.30 -4.50
CA PHE A 102 -16.68 7.80 -4.91
C PHE A 102 -16.59 8.93 -5.94
#